data_AF-A0A7S1RNX4-F1
#
_entry.id   AF-A0A7S1RNX4-F1
#
_cell.length_a   1.000
_cell.length_b   1.000
_cell.length_c   1.000
_cell.angle_alpha   90.00
_cell.angle_beta   90.00
_cell.angle_gamma   90.00
#
_symmetry.space_group_name_H-M   'P 1'
#
loop_
_entity.id
_entity.type
_entity.pdbx_description
1 polymer ?
#
loop_
_entity_poly.entity_id
_entity_poly.type
_entity_poly.pdbx_seq_one_letter_code
_entity_poly.pdbx_strand_id
1 'polypeptide(L)'
;WVNPGEIPDNGLDDDGNGFIDDVHGADFANEDGDPMDDQKHGTHCAGTIAGIGNNGIGVTGVAWHGVQLMALKFLTRTGGGKTSDAVRAIDYAIAHGAKVLSNSW
;
A
#
# COMPACT_ATOMS: atom_id res chain seq x y z
N TRP A 1 3.67 3.69 6.16
CA TRP A 1 2.60 3.70 7.16
C TRP A 1 2.62 2.32 7.78
N VAL A 2 2.27 2.22 9.05
CA VAL A 2 2.21 0.94 9.75
C VAL A 2 0.81 0.88 10.33
N ASN A 3 0.06 -0.19 10.05
CA ASN A 3 -1.28 -0.37 10.57
C ASN A 3 -1.21 -0.41 12.12
N PRO A 4 -1.80 0.56 12.85
CA PRO A 4 -1.80 0.52 14.31
C PRO A 4 -2.75 -0.55 14.88
N GLY A 5 -3.59 -1.16 14.04
CA GLY A 5 -4.48 -2.26 14.40
C GLY A 5 -3.79 -3.62 14.46
N GLU A 6 -2.64 -3.77 13.79
CA GLU A 6 -1.96 -5.07 13.62
C GLU A 6 -0.77 -5.28 14.57
N ILE A 7 -0.58 -6.53 14.98
CA ILE A 7 0.65 -7.02 15.60
C ILE A 7 1.42 -7.84 14.55
N PRO A 8 2.54 -7.32 14.02
CA PRO A 8 3.24 -7.98 12.93
C PRO A 8 3.66 -9.42 13.22
N ASP A 9 3.50 -10.29 12.22
CA ASP A 9 3.97 -11.67 12.18
C ASP A 9 3.30 -12.59 13.23
N ASN A 10 2.09 -12.25 13.70
CA ASN A 10 1.35 -13.09 14.64
C ASN A 10 0.39 -14.07 13.95
N GLY A 11 0.16 -13.91 12.64
CA GLY A 11 -0.72 -14.77 11.85
C GLY A 11 -2.21 -14.57 12.13
N LEU A 12 -2.59 -13.44 12.71
CA LEU A 12 -3.97 -13.07 13.04
C LEU A 12 -4.38 -11.80 12.28
N ASP A 13 -5.69 -11.63 12.14
CA ASP A 13 -6.32 -10.38 11.72
C ASP A 13 -6.73 -9.68 13.03
N ASP A 14 -5.87 -8.81 13.55
CA ASP A 14 -6.00 -8.23 14.88
C ASP A 14 -7.05 -7.11 14.91
N ASP A 15 -7.23 -6.40 13.79
CA ASP A 15 -8.20 -5.32 13.66
C ASP A 15 -9.56 -5.78 13.09
N GLY A 16 -9.65 -7.02 12.63
CA GLY A 16 -10.87 -7.67 12.13
C GLY A 16 -11.32 -7.13 10.77
N ASN A 17 -10.40 -6.59 9.97
CA ASN A 17 -10.71 -5.97 8.68
C ASN A 17 -10.76 -6.97 7.51
N GLY A 18 -10.43 -8.24 7.76
CA GLY A 18 -10.45 -9.32 6.78
C GLY A 18 -9.10 -9.62 6.14
N PHE A 19 -8.02 -8.96 6.54
CA PHE A 19 -6.66 -9.21 6.07
C PHE A 19 -5.75 -9.54 7.25
N ILE A 20 -5.14 -10.72 7.21
CA ILE A 20 -4.15 -11.13 8.22
C ILE A 20 -2.85 -10.37 7.99
N ASP A 21 -2.28 -9.79 9.05
CA ASP A 21 -0.97 -9.14 9.06
C ASP A 21 -0.81 -8.04 7.99
N ASP A 22 -1.83 -7.20 7.76
CA ASP A 22 -1.82 -6.12 6.75
C ASP A 22 -1.01 -4.87 7.20
N VAL A 23 0.16 -5.13 7.77
CA VAL A 23 1.04 -4.19 8.47
C VAL A 23 1.40 -2.96 7.63
N HIS A 24 1.54 -3.11 6.31
CA HIS A 24 1.89 -2.03 5.38
C HIS A 24 0.79 -1.69 4.37
N GLY A 25 -0.37 -2.34 4.51
CA GLY A 25 -1.54 -2.23 3.66
C GLY A 25 -1.97 -3.60 3.17
N ALA A 26 -2.89 -3.65 2.21
CA ALA A 26 -3.56 -4.88 1.79
C ALA A 26 -3.46 -5.12 0.27
N ASP A 27 -3.48 -6.40 -0.11
CA ASP A 27 -3.57 -6.89 -1.48
C ASP A 27 -4.97 -7.44 -1.77
N PHE A 28 -5.77 -6.63 -2.48
CA PHE A 28 -7.10 -6.98 -2.95
C PHE A 28 -7.07 -7.82 -4.23
N ALA A 29 -5.94 -7.89 -4.93
CA ALA A 29 -5.80 -8.73 -6.12
C ALA A 29 -5.57 -10.20 -5.74
N ASN A 30 -4.87 -10.45 -4.63
CA ASN A 30 -4.58 -11.78 -4.11
C ASN A 30 -5.35 -12.15 -2.82
N GLU A 31 -6.07 -11.19 -2.23
CA GLU A 31 -6.87 -11.36 -1.01
C GLU A 31 -6.01 -11.70 0.23
N ASP A 32 -4.93 -10.94 0.44
CA ASP A 32 -4.03 -11.08 1.59
C ASP A 32 -3.48 -9.72 2.10
N GLY A 33 -2.78 -9.75 3.23
CA GLY A 33 -2.17 -8.57 3.87
C GLY A 33 -0.79 -8.19 3.33
N ASP A 34 -0.32 -8.81 2.24
CA ASP A 34 1.01 -8.52 1.67
C ASP A 34 0.90 -7.77 0.33
N PRO A 35 0.93 -6.42 0.34
CA PRO A 35 0.83 -5.61 -0.88
C PRO A 35 2.14 -5.58 -1.69
N MET A 36 2.97 -6.62 -1.61
CA MET A 36 4.24 -6.71 -2.34
C MET A 36 4.03 -6.51 -3.84
N ASP A 37 4.83 -5.61 -4.40
CA ASP A 37 4.75 -5.27 -5.81
C ASP A 37 5.48 -6.29 -6.69
N ASP A 38 4.70 -7.10 -7.38
CA ASP A 38 5.17 -8.09 -8.35
C ASP A 38 5.19 -7.57 -9.81
N GLN A 39 4.83 -6.30 -10.07
CA GLN A 39 4.82 -5.69 -11.41
C GLN A 39 5.92 -4.64 -11.62
N LYS A 40 6.19 -3.83 -10.57
CA LYS A 40 7.10 -2.66 -10.47
C LYS A 40 6.44 -1.29 -10.59
N HIS A 41 5.24 -1.19 -11.18
CA HIS A 41 4.56 0.09 -11.39
C HIS A 41 4.26 0.81 -10.06
N GLY A 42 3.75 0.09 -9.07
CA GLY A 42 3.42 0.64 -7.76
C GLY A 42 4.65 1.18 -7.03
N THR A 43 5.74 0.41 -7.02
CA THR A 43 7.04 0.79 -6.44
C THR A 43 7.60 2.04 -7.11
N HIS A 44 7.49 2.15 -8.43
CA HIS A 44 7.95 3.33 -9.17
C HIS A 44 7.14 4.59 -8.82
N CYS A 45 5.81 4.49 -8.75
CA CYS A 45 4.95 5.57 -8.30
C CYS A 45 5.24 5.97 -6.84
N ALA A 46 5.37 5.00 -5.94
CA ALA A 46 5.72 5.20 -4.54
C ALA A 46 7.05 5.94 -4.36
N GLY A 47 8.08 5.54 -5.12
CA GLY A 47 9.39 6.20 -5.12
C GLY A 47 9.34 7.65 -5.62
N THR A 48 8.52 7.93 -6.64
CA THR A 48 8.30 9.30 -7.15
C THR A 48 7.72 10.22 -6.07
N ILE A 49 6.86 9.68 -5.20
CA ILE A 49 6.24 10.42 -4.10
C ILE A 49 7.20 10.54 -2.91
N ALA A 50 7.69 9.43 -2.39
CA ALA A 50 8.31 9.38 -1.05
C ALA A 50 9.65 8.63 -0.99
N GLY A 51 10.35 8.42 -2.13
CA GLY A 51 11.71 7.88 -2.10
C GLY A 51 12.63 8.72 -1.21
N ILE A 52 13.29 8.10 -0.23
CA ILE A 52 14.09 8.81 0.79
C ILE A 52 15.24 9.58 0.11
N GLY A 53 15.24 10.90 0.28
CA GLY A 53 16.30 11.79 -0.20
C GLY A 53 17.50 11.86 0.74
N ASN A 54 18.58 12.47 0.26
CA ASN A 54 19.82 12.74 1.04
C ASN A 54 20.49 11.52 1.69
N ASN A 55 20.24 10.31 1.18
CA ASN A 55 20.85 9.07 1.66
C ASN A 55 21.97 8.53 0.74
N GLY A 56 22.24 9.21 -0.39
CA GLY A 56 23.24 8.79 -1.37
C GLY A 56 22.87 7.57 -2.22
N ILE A 57 21.60 7.13 -2.22
CA ILE A 57 21.14 5.91 -2.92
C ILE A 57 19.93 6.25 -3.80
N GLY A 58 19.95 5.81 -5.06
CA GLY A 58 18.77 5.82 -5.92
C GLY A 58 18.25 7.23 -6.26
N VAL A 59 16.97 7.46 -6.00
CA VAL A 59 16.23 8.69 -6.36
C VAL A 59 15.61 9.35 -5.13
N THR A 60 15.23 10.62 -5.25
CA THR A 60 14.51 11.37 -4.21
C THR A 60 13.07 11.65 -4.65
N GLY A 61 12.10 11.28 -3.81
CA GLY A 61 10.70 11.59 -4.02
C GLY A 61 10.37 13.06 -3.73
N VAL A 62 9.28 13.56 -4.30
CA VAL A 62 8.85 14.96 -4.11
C VAL A 62 8.56 15.27 -2.63
N ALA A 63 7.96 14.32 -1.93
CA ALA A 63 7.63 14.36 -0.51
C ALA A 63 8.49 13.33 0.27
N TRP A 64 9.79 13.28 0.01
CA TRP A 64 10.73 12.33 0.63
C TRP A 64 10.82 12.37 2.17
N HIS A 65 10.23 13.37 2.82
CA HIS A 65 10.17 13.50 4.27
C HIS A 65 8.79 14.01 4.72
N GLY A 66 8.32 13.54 5.88
CA GLY A 66 7.06 14.00 6.50
C GLY A 66 5.80 13.33 5.99
N VAL A 67 5.92 12.28 5.18
CA VAL A 67 4.79 11.45 4.71
C VAL A 67 5.06 9.98 4.97
N GLN A 68 3.99 9.20 4.98
CA GLN A 68 4.02 7.75 5.08
C GLN A 68 3.15 7.16 3.97
N LEU A 69 3.57 6.05 3.39
CA LEU A 69 2.81 5.35 2.35
C LEU A 69 2.06 4.15 2.92
N MET A 70 0.78 4.03 2.56
CA MET A 70 -0.06 2.84 2.75
C MET A 70 -0.19 2.20 1.37
N ALA A 71 0.19 0.93 1.22
CA ALA A 71 0.19 0.24 -0.05
C ALA A 71 -1.13 -0.51 -0.24
N LEU A 72 -1.87 -0.20 -1.31
CA LEU A 72 -3.16 -0.82 -1.60
C LEU A 72 -3.12 -1.41 -3.00
N LYS A 73 -2.83 -2.71 -3.05
CA LYS A 73 -2.61 -3.43 -4.30
C LYS A 73 -3.94 -3.99 -4.79
N PHE A 74 -4.42 -3.50 -5.92
CA PHE A 74 -5.58 -4.08 -6.62
C PHE A 74 -5.28 -4.45 -8.08
N LEU A 75 -4.09 -4.07 -8.57
CA LEU A 75 -3.57 -4.49 -9.85
C LEU A 75 -2.66 -5.71 -9.67
N THR A 76 -2.90 -6.72 -10.51
CA THR A 76 -2.10 -7.94 -10.58
C THR A 76 -0.75 -7.71 -11.25
N ARG A 77 0.11 -8.73 -11.25
CA ARG A 77 1.40 -8.76 -11.97
C ARG A 77 1.35 -8.31 -13.44
N THR A 78 0.21 -8.40 -14.10
CA THR A 78 0.08 -7.99 -15.52
C THR A 78 -0.22 -6.50 -15.68
N GLY A 79 -0.44 -5.77 -14.59
CA GLY A 79 -0.86 -4.37 -14.58
C GLY A 79 -2.37 -4.17 -14.74
N GLY A 80 -3.17 -5.24 -14.80
CA GLY A 80 -4.63 -5.18 -14.80
C GLY A 80 -5.24 -5.59 -13.47
N GLY A 81 -6.49 -5.19 -13.23
CA GLY A 81 -7.26 -5.51 -12.02
C GLY A 81 -8.76 -5.24 -12.21
N LYS A 82 -9.57 -5.49 -11.18
CA LYS A 82 -11.02 -5.26 -11.23
C LYS A 82 -11.37 -3.91 -10.63
N THR A 83 -12.40 -3.26 -11.18
CA THR A 83 -12.97 -2.04 -10.57
C THR A 83 -13.52 -2.30 -9.17
N SER A 84 -14.05 -3.49 -8.89
CA SER A 84 -14.48 -3.88 -7.53
C SER A 84 -13.37 -3.79 -6.51
N ASP A 85 -12.16 -4.20 -6.91
CA ASP A 85 -11.01 -4.29 -6.00
C ASP A 85 -10.43 -2.88 -5.78
N ALA A 86 -10.51 -2.00 -6.78
CA ALA A 86 -10.22 -0.57 -6.62
C ALA A 86 -11.18 0.11 -5.61
N VAL A 87 -12.49 -0.21 -5.65
CA VAL A 87 -13.46 0.32 -4.68
C VAL A 87 -13.10 -0.14 -3.26
N ARG A 88 -12.82 -1.44 -3.08
CA ARG A 88 -12.41 -1.99 -1.78
C ARG A 88 -11.12 -1.35 -1.25
N ALA A 89 -10.14 -1.11 -2.11
CA ALA A 89 -8.92 -0.39 -1.74
C ALA A 89 -9.23 1.04 -1.27
N ILE A 90 -10.11 1.77 -1.97
CA ILE A 90 -10.51 3.13 -1.55
C ILE A 90 -11.22 3.09 -0.19
N ASP A 91 -12.14 2.16 0.02
CA ASP A 91 -12.85 2.01 1.29
C ASP A 91 -11.89 1.70 2.45
N TYR A 92 -10.93 0.80 2.22
CA TYR A 92 -9.86 0.52 3.17
C TYR A 92 -9.04 1.77 3.52
N ALA A 93 -8.66 2.56 2.52
CA ALA A 93 -7.89 3.78 2.75
C ALA A 93 -8.66 4.80 3.60
N ILE A 94 -9.97 4.92 3.37
CA ILE A 94 -10.86 5.79 4.14
C ILE A 94 -10.96 5.29 5.59
N ALA A 95 -11.17 3.99 5.79
CA ALA A 95 -11.27 3.38 7.12
C ALA A 95 -9.99 3.60 7.95
N HIS A 96 -8.82 3.53 7.31
CA HIS A 96 -7.52 3.75 7.95
C HIS A 96 -7.05 5.21 7.93
N GLY A 97 -7.94 6.14 7.54
CA GLY A 97 -7.74 7.57 7.70
C GLY A 97 -6.72 8.21 6.76
N ALA A 98 -6.45 7.61 5.59
CA ALA A 98 -5.61 8.18 4.55
C ALA A 98 -6.06 9.60 4.18
N LYS A 99 -5.11 10.53 4.00
CA LYS A 99 -5.39 11.95 3.72
C LYS A 99 -5.33 12.30 2.24
N VAL A 100 -4.60 11.53 1.46
CA VAL A 100 -4.40 11.70 0.02
C VAL A 100 -4.34 10.31 -0.61
N LEU A 101 -4.96 10.16 -1.79
CA LEU A 101 -4.84 8.98 -2.63
C LEU A 101 -4.05 9.33 -3.88
N SER A 102 -3.12 8.45 -4.27
CA SER A 102 -2.41 8.53 -5.55
C SER A 102 -2.84 7.36 -6.43
N ASN A 103 -3.41 7.67 -7.57
CA ASN A 103 -4.22 6.76 -8.37
C ASN A 103 -3.72 6.75 -9.81
N SER A 104 -2.95 5.72 -10.18
CA SER A 104 -2.33 5.59 -11.49
C SER A 104 -2.61 4.19 -12.06
N TRP A 105 -3.79 4.01 -12.68
CA TRP A 105 -4.24 2.76 -13.31
C TRP A 105 -4.92 3.02 -14.65
#